data_AF-F0EJU5-F1
#
_entry.id   AF-F0EJU5-F1
#
_cell.length_a   1.000
_cell.length_b   1.000
_cell.length_c   1.000
_cell.angle_alpha   90.00
_cell.angle_beta   90.00
_cell.angle_gamma   90.00
#
_symmetry.space_group_name_H-M   'P 1'
#
loop_
_entity.id
_entity.type
_entity.pdbx_description
1 polymer ?
#
loop_
_entity_poly.entity_id
_entity_poly.type
_entity_poly.pdbx_seq_one_letter_code
_entity_poly.pdbx_strand_id
1 'polypeptide(L)'
;MGGSKAMNVERFIEARKQAGFSQQELSEGICTQATLSKFENNGQAPSLKILIKLCNRIGLPLVDLFSSMNVATTKIKEELAKAEFYLITSEYEQLAALLSQIEVKLIDEPALKAQYDYLKGFEMIFNEAAITDVLFQFDQLLMNETAEELFDFLAYTGIGLVYAREEEWAKAEFYVTKVFEKIYTYPIKTIEDTWRVLNIVFHCGVFYAKVDDLETSDTLLNYVLAICSDNHLTYYLARAAAQLTENAIREQQPKETILEMLHDARAYAKINKNVKLLAHLKSIEETIN
;
A
#
# COMPACT_ATOMS: atom_id res chain seq x y z
N MET A 1 3.88 -26.93 -15.51
CA MET A 1 2.53 -26.39 -15.72
C MET A 1 2.53 -24.96 -15.25
N GLY A 2 2.57 -24.00 -16.16
CA GLY A 2 2.68 -22.58 -15.84
C GLY A 2 2.78 -21.82 -17.15
N GLY A 3 1.76 -21.02 -17.49
CA GLY A 3 1.75 -20.31 -18.76
C GLY A 3 0.39 -19.77 -19.22
N SER A 4 -0.71 -20.00 -18.50
CA SER A 4 -2.04 -19.63 -18.99
C SER A 4 -2.65 -18.37 -18.37
N LYS A 5 -2.03 -17.72 -17.39
CA LYS A 5 -2.61 -16.54 -16.71
C LYS A 5 -2.30 -15.18 -17.35
N ALA A 6 -1.45 -15.13 -18.39
CA ALA A 6 -0.96 -13.86 -18.94
C ALA A 6 -1.51 -13.49 -20.33
N MET A 7 -2.48 -14.24 -20.88
CA MET A 7 -2.98 -14.03 -22.24
C MET A 7 -4.48 -13.69 -22.24
N ASN A 8 -4.84 -12.54 -22.83
CA ASN A 8 -6.23 -12.09 -22.95
C ASN A 8 -6.94 -12.83 -24.10
N VAL A 9 -7.59 -13.94 -23.76
CA VAL A 9 -8.34 -14.79 -24.69
C VAL A 9 -9.57 -14.07 -25.24
N GLU A 10 -10.23 -13.23 -24.43
CA GLU A 10 -11.42 -12.47 -24.86
C GLU A 10 -11.09 -11.50 -25.99
N ARG A 11 -9.96 -10.80 -25.89
CA ARG A 11 -9.45 -9.90 -26.93
C ARG A 11 -9.21 -10.63 -28.25
N PHE A 12 -8.69 -11.87 -28.18
CA PHE A 12 -8.54 -12.72 -29.36
C PHE A 12 -9.91 -13.06 -29.99
N ILE A 13 -10.89 -13.43 -29.17
CA ILE A 13 -12.24 -13.80 -29.63
C ILE A 13 -12.94 -12.60 -30.29
N GLU A 14 -12.83 -11.42 -29.67
CA GLU A 14 -13.35 -10.17 -30.24
C GLU A 14 -12.72 -9.86 -31.59
N ALA A 15 -11.38 -9.90 -31.68
CA ALA A 15 -10.65 -9.64 -32.92
C ALA A 15 -11.05 -10.62 -34.02
N ARG A 16 -11.21 -11.92 -33.69
CA ARG A 16 -11.71 -12.92 -34.66
C ARG A 16 -13.11 -12.57 -35.17
N LYS A 17 -14.03 -12.23 -34.27
CA LYS A 17 -15.41 -11.87 -34.62
C LYS A 17 -15.46 -10.60 -35.48
N GLN A 18 -14.64 -9.59 -35.15
CA GLN A 18 -14.53 -8.35 -35.93
C GLN A 18 -13.93 -8.59 -37.32
N ALA A 19 -12.97 -9.51 -37.43
CA ALA A 19 -12.41 -9.95 -38.70
C ALA A 19 -13.34 -10.88 -39.51
N GLY A 20 -14.50 -11.24 -38.97
CA GLY A 20 -15.53 -12.01 -39.68
C GLY A 20 -15.25 -13.52 -39.82
N PHE A 21 -14.25 -14.06 -39.11
CA PHE A 21 -13.89 -15.49 -39.22
C PHE A 21 -14.67 -16.36 -38.24
N SER A 22 -15.18 -17.50 -38.71
CA SER A 22 -15.55 -18.62 -37.84
C SER A 22 -14.31 -19.32 -37.27
N GLN A 23 -14.47 -20.12 -36.22
CA GLN A 23 -13.37 -20.93 -35.68
C GLN A 23 -12.79 -21.89 -36.73
N GLN A 24 -13.65 -22.47 -37.57
CA GLN A 24 -13.23 -23.38 -38.62
C GLN A 24 -12.36 -22.66 -39.64
N GLU A 25 -12.83 -21.53 -40.19
CA GLU A 25 -12.10 -20.73 -41.19
C GLU A 25 -10.78 -20.18 -40.63
N LEU A 26 -10.79 -19.69 -39.38
CA LEU A 26 -9.56 -19.18 -38.77
C LEU A 26 -8.52 -20.30 -38.58
N SER A 27 -8.96 -21.50 -38.16
CA SER A 27 -8.07 -22.63 -37.90
C SER A 27 -7.49 -23.27 -39.17
N GLU A 28 -8.12 -23.07 -40.34
CA GLU A 28 -7.80 -23.77 -41.58
C GLU A 28 -6.33 -23.61 -42.03
N GLY A 29 -5.62 -24.72 -42.19
CA GLY A 29 -4.19 -24.72 -42.55
C GLY A 29 -3.24 -24.20 -41.45
N ILE A 30 -3.75 -23.94 -40.23
CA ILE A 30 -2.95 -23.50 -39.08
C ILE A 30 -2.99 -24.54 -37.95
N CYS A 31 -4.17 -24.95 -37.51
CA CYS A 31 -4.39 -25.94 -36.46
C CYS A 31 -5.75 -26.64 -36.62
N THR A 32 -6.11 -27.55 -35.73
CA THR A 32 -7.46 -28.11 -35.74
C THR A 32 -8.45 -27.12 -35.13
N GLN A 33 -9.72 -27.16 -35.57
CA GLN A 33 -10.81 -26.39 -34.95
C GLN A 33 -10.91 -26.69 -33.44
N ALA A 34 -10.70 -27.94 -33.04
CA ALA A 34 -10.70 -28.34 -31.62
C ALA A 34 -9.60 -27.66 -30.81
N THR A 35 -8.42 -27.43 -31.40
CA THR A 35 -7.32 -26.68 -30.75
C THR A 35 -7.73 -25.23 -30.52
N LEU A 36 -8.31 -24.57 -31.53
CA LEU A 36 -8.78 -23.19 -31.42
C LEU A 36 -9.93 -23.06 -30.41
N SER A 37 -10.87 -24.01 -30.42
CA SER A 37 -11.99 -24.05 -29.47
C SER A 37 -11.52 -24.22 -28.03
N LYS A 38 -10.51 -25.08 -27.76
CA LYS A 38 -9.92 -25.21 -26.42
C LYS A 38 -9.21 -23.94 -25.95
N PHE A 39 -8.57 -23.23 -26.87
CA PHE A 39 -7.97 -21.94 -26.56
C PHE A 39 -9.05 -20.91 -26.21
N GLU A 40 -10.07 -20.74 -27.05
CA GLU A 40 -11.13 -19.74 -26.84
C GLU A 40 -12.00 -20.04 -25.62
N ASN A 41 -12.33 -21.31 -25.35
CA ASN A 41 -13.28 -21.67 -24.28
C ASN A 41 -12.62 -21.96 -22.94
N ASN A 42 -11.41 -22.53 -22.94
CA ASN A 42 -10.76 -23.04 -21.73
C ASN A 42 -9.41 -22.36 -21.44
N GLY A 43 -9.05 -21.32 -22.21
CA GLY A 43 -7.78 -20.61 -22.08
C GLY A 43 -6.54 -21.43 -22.43
N GLN A 44 -6.70 -22.67 -22.95
CA GLN A 44 -5.57 -23.55 -23.19
C GLN A 44 -4.79 -23.11 -24.43
N ALA A 45 -3.73 -22.34 -24.20
CA ALA A 45 -2.88 -21.78 -25.25
C ALA A 45 -2.30 -22.87 -26.18
N PRO A 46 -2.40 -22.71 -27.51
CA PRO A 46 -1.65 -23.56 -28.44
C PRO A 46 -0.16 -23.19 -28.43
N SER A 47 0.64 -23.85 -29.26
CA SER A 47 2.05 -23.45 -29.40
C SER A 47 2.18 -22.01 -29.92
N LEU A 48 3.24 -21.31 -29.53
CA LEU A 48 3.51 -19.93 -29.95
C LEU A 48 3.47 -19.76 -31.48
N LYS A 49 3.97 -20.76 -32.23
CA LYS A 49 3.94 -20.78 -33.70
C LYS A 49 2.51 -20.79 -34.25
N ILE A 50 1.60 -21.53 -33.63
CA ILE A 50 0.18 -21.54 -33.99
C ILE A 50 -0.44 -20.19 -33.63
N LEU A 51 -0.18 -19.69 -32.42
CA LEU A 51 -0.72 -18.42 -31.94
C LEU A 51 -0.36 -17.24 -32.86
N ILE A 52 0.92 -17.11 -33.25
CA ILE A 52 1.39 -16.08 -34.20
C ILE A 52 0.65 -16.17 -35.54
N LYS A 53 0.50 -17.38 -36.09
CA LYS A 53 -0.20 -17.57 -37.37
C LYS A 53 -1.67 -17.16 -37.29
N LEU A 54 -2.35 -17.51 -36.20
CA LEU A 54 -3.74 -17.12 -35.97
C LEU A 54 -3.87 -15.59 -35.85
N CYS A 55 -3.03 -14.97 -35.03
CA CYS A 55 -2.96 -13.52 -34.82
C CYS A 55 -2.74 -12.76 -36.14
N ASN A 56 -1.76 -13.18 -36.92
CA ASN A 56 -1.46 -12.58 -38.21
C ASN A 56 -2.63 -12.67 -39.19
N ARG A 57 -3.41 -13.76 -39.16
CA ARG A 57 -4.55 -13.94 -40.07
C ARG A 57 -5.72 -13.01 -39.75
N ILE A 58 -5.96 -12.74 -38.47
CA ILE A 58 -7.01 -11.79 -38.03
C ILE A 58 -6.50 -10.34 -37.91
N GLY A 59 -5.23 -10.08 -38.27
CA GLY A 59 -4.63 -8.75 -38.18
C GLY A 59 -4.43 -8.25 -36.75
N LEU A 60 -4.34 -9.15 -35.76
CA LEU A 60 -4.11 -8.81 -34.36
C LEU A 60 -2.60 -8.86 -34.07
N PRO A 61 -1.94 -7.75 -33.69
CA PRO A 61 -0.57 -7.79 -33.20
C PRO A 61 -0.44 -8.76 -32.01
N LEU A 62 0.57 -9.63 -32.02
CA LEU A 62 0.77 -10.60 -30.95
C LEU A 62 0.88 -9.92 -29.58
N VAL A 63 1.51 -8.73 -29.53
CA VAL A 63 1.62 -7.92 -28.31
C VAL A 63 0.26 -7.57 -27.72
N ASP A 64 -0.79 -7.46 -28.54
CA ASP A 64 -2.15 -7.09 -28.10
C ASP A 64 -2.86 -8.19 -27.34
N LEU A 65 -2.41 -9.44 -27.45
CA LEU A 65 -2.85 -10.53 -26.59
C LEU A 65 -2.30 -10.45 -25.17
N PHE A 66 -1.22 -9.70 -24.99
CA PHE A 66 -0.52 -9.53 -23.72
C PHE A 66 -0.63 -8.09 -23.19
N SER A 67 -1.07 -7.13 -24.01
CA SER A 67 -1.03 -5.70 -23.70
C SER A 67 -2.17 -5.23 -22.80
N SER A 68 -3.39 -5.76 -22.92
CA SER A 68 -4.52 -5.29 -22.09
C SER A 68 -4.33 -5.62 -20.61
N MET A 69 -3.82 -6.81 -20.28
CA MET A 69 -3.44 -7.14 -18.91
C MET A 69 -2.20 -6.39 -18.46
N ASN A 70 -1.16 -6.26 -19.30
CA ASN A 70 0.03 -5.49 -18.92
C ASN A 70 -0.27 -4.00 -18.70
N VAL A 71 -1.16 -3.39 -19.49
CA VAL A 71 -1.58 -1.98 -19.32
C VAL A 71 -2.44 -1.81 -18.07
N ALA A 72 -3.42 -2.71 -17.83
CA ALA A 72 -4.23 -2.67 -16.62
C ALA A 72 -3.37 -2.84 -15.36
N THR A 73 -2.48 -3.83 -15.35
CA THR A 73 -1.54 -4.06 -14.24
C THR A 73 -0.58 -2.89 -14.03
N THR A 74 -0.07 -2.28 -15.11
CA THR A 74 0.81 -1.09 -15.01
C THR A 74 0.04 0.09 -14.42
N LYS A 75 -1.19 0.32 -14.88
CA LYS A 75 -2.06 1.38 -14.35
C LYS A 75 -2.35 1.16 -12.85
N ILE A 76 -2.70 -0.06 -12.45
CA ILE A 76 -2.92 -0.41 -11.04
C ILE A 76 -1.66 -0.16 -10.21
N LYS A 77 -0.48 -0.52 -10.72
CA LYS A 77 0.81 -0.24 -10.04
C LYS A 77 1.01 1.26 -9.80
N GLU A 78 0.76 2.09 -10.81
CA GLU A 78 0.86 3.55 -10.69
C GLU A 78 -0.17 4.14 -9.72
N GLU A 79 -1.41 3.64 -9.76
CA GLU A 79 -2.48 4.05 -8.85
C GLU A 79 -2.17 3.67 -7.40
N LEU A 80 -1.66 2.45 -7.15
CA LEU A 80 -1.27 2.02 -5.82
C LEU A 80 -0.05 2.78 -5.29
N ALA A 81 0.96 3.05 -6.12
CA ALA A 81 2.10 3.89 -5.72
C ALA A 81 1.65 5.31 -5.33
N LYS A 82 0.69 5.88 -6.08
CA LYS A 82 0.08 7.17 -5.75
C LYS A 82 -0.77 7.11 -4.47
N ALA A 83 -1.48 6.00 -4.23
CA ALA A 83 -2.22 5.78 -3.00
C ALA A 83 -1.27 5.69 -1.78
N GLU A 84 -0.14 4.99 -1.88
CA GLU A 84 0.91 5.01 -0.84
C GLU A 84 1.37 6.44 -0.55
N PHE A 85 1.60 7.24 -1.59
CA PHE A 85 1.98 8.63 -1.42
C PHE A 85 0.92 9.44 -0.65
N TYR A 86 -0.37 9.25 -0.93
CA TYR A 86 -1.44 9.89 -0.16
C TYR A 86 -1.50 9.42 1.29
N LEU A 87 -1.26 8.14 1.55
CA LEU A 87 -1.19 7.60 2.91
C LEU A 87 -0.07 8.26 3.72
N ILE A 88 1.16 8.34 3.18
CA ILE A 88 2.31 8.90 3.90
C ILE A 88 2.18 10.42 4.11
N THR A 89 1.46 11.11 3.23
CA THR A 89 1.20 12.55 3.31
C THR A 89 -0.07 12.91 4.09
N SER A 90 -0.77 11.91 4.65
CA SER A 90 -2.02 12.07 5.40
C SER A 90 -3.18 12.69 4.59
N GLU A 91 -3.17 12.48 3.27
CA GLU A 91 -4.19 12.92 2.32
C GLU A 91 -5.28 11.84 2.18
N TYR A 92 -5.95 11.53 3.30
CA TYR A 92 -6.84 10.37 3.43
C TYR A 92 -8.10 10.43 2.55
N GLU A 93 -8.61 11.64 2.26
CA GLU A 93 -9.75 11.82 1.36
C GLU A 93 -9.37 11.43 -0.09
N GLN A 94 -8.18 11.85 -0.52
CA GLN A 94 -7.64 11.55 -1.85
C GLN A 94 -7.25 10.07 -1.96
N LEU A 95 -6.74 9.48 -0.87
CA LEU A 95 -6.52 8.04 -0.76
C LEU A 95 -7.83 7.27 -0.97
N ALA A 96 -8.89 7.60 -0.21
CA ALA A 96 -10.18 6.94 -0.31
C ALA A 96 -10.79 7.06 -1.70
N ALA A 97 -10.76 8.27 -2.28
CA ALA A 97 -11.23 8.53 -3.63
C ALA A 97 -10.49 7.69 -4.68
N LEU A 98 -9.16 7.60 -4.59
CA LEU A 98 -8.34 6.82 -5.52
C LEU A 98 -8.61 5.31 -5.38
N LEU A 99 -8.61 4.78 -4.16
CA LEU A 99 -8.86 3.35 -3.92
C LEU A 99 -10.25 2.91 -4.40
N SER A 100 -11.26 3.79 -4.29
CA SER A 100 -12.63 3.49 -4.76
C SER A 100 -12.76 3.31 -6.27
N GLN A 101 -11.79 3.81 -7.05
CA GLN A 101 -11.76 3.72 -8.51
C GLN A 101 -11.03 2.47 -9.01
N ILE A 102 -10.26 1.81 -8.14
CA ILE A 102 -9.50 0.61 -8.50
C ILE A 102 -10.44 -0.59 -8.58
N GLU A 103 -10.51 -1.21 -9.75
CA GLU A 103 -11.24 -2.46 -9.94
C GLU A 103 -10.46 -3.63 -9.34
N VAL A 104 -10.73 -3.96 -8.07
CA VAL A 104 -10.03 -5.02 -7.30
C VAL A 104 -10.01 -6.37 -8.03
N LYS A 105 -11.04 -6.66 -8.84
CA LYS A 105 -11.14 -7.90 -9.64
C LYS A 105 -10.06 -8.02 -10.72
N LEU A 106 -9.44 -6.91 -11.12
CA LEU A 106 -8.35 -6.87 -12.09
C LEU A 106 -6.97 -7.03 -11.44
N ILE A 107 -6.90 -7.11 -10.11
CA ILE A 107 -5.65 -7.30 -9.37
C ILE A 107 -5.33 -8.80 -9.30
N ASP A 108 -4.60 -9.29 -10.30
CA ASP A 108 -4.22 -10.70 -10.40
C ASP A 108 -2.88 -11.04 -9.71
N GLU A 109 -2.04 -10.02 -9.45
CA GLU A 109 -0.75 -10.17 -8.77
C GLU A 109 -0.93 -10.14 -7.25
N PRO A 110 -0.53 -11.21 -6.51
CA PRO A 110 -0.74 -11.25 -5.06
C PRO A 110 -0.04 -10.13 -4.28
N ALA A 111 1.12 -9.67 -4.76
CA ALA A 111 1.85 -8.55 -4.17
C ALA A 111 1.07 -7.23 -4.31
N LEU A 112 0.44 -6.98 -5.46
CA LEU A 112 -0.42 -5.80 -5.64
C LEU A 112 -1.70 -5.92 -4.84
N LYS A 113 -2.23 -7.14 -4.69
CA LYS A 113 -3.38 -7.38 -3.83
C LYS A 113 -3.06 -7.06 -2.38
N ALA A 114 -1.91 -7.52 -1.87
CA ALA A 114 -1.42 -7.18 -0.55
C ALA A 114 -1.22 -5.67 -0.37
N GLN A 115 -0.64 -5.00 -1.39
CA GLN A 115 -0.48 -3.55 -1.44
C GLN A 115 -1.82 -2.81 -1.33
N TYR A 116 -2.81 -3.21 -2.13
CA TYR A 116 -4.16 -2.65 -2.06
C TYR A 116 -4.80 -2.90 -0.69
N ASP A 117 -4.67 -4.11 -0.15
CA ASP A 117 -5.36 -4.51 1.07
C ASP A 117 -4.86 -3.76 2.31
N TYR A 118 -3.54 -3.56 2.45
CA TYR A 118 -3.06 -2.75 3.56
C TYR A 118 -3.47 -1.29 3.39
N LEU A 119 -3.36 -0.71 2.17
CA LEU A 119 -3.76 0.66 1.90
C LEU A 119 -5.23 0.89 2.25
N LYS A 120 -6.08 -0.08 1.88
CA LYS A 120 -7.50 -0.06 2.19
C LYS A 120 -7.74 -0.16 3.69
N GLY A 121 -7.02 -1.04 4.39
CA GLY A 121 -7.13 -1.16 5.86
C GLY A 121 -6.78 0.14 6.59
N PHE A 122 -5.67 0.79 6.24
CA PHE A 122 -5.30 2.08 6.84
C PHE A 122 -6.27 3.20 6.47
N GLU A 123 -6.74 3.27 5.22
CA GLU A 123 -7.77 4.21 4.80
C GLU A 123 -9.04 4.06 5.64
N MET A 124 -9.49 2.83 5.87
CA MET A 124 -10.66 2.54 6.72
C MET A 124 -10.46 3.00 8.17
N ILE A 125 -9.25 2.86 8.73
CA ILE A 125 -8.95 3.37 10.08
C ILE A 125 -9.12 4.90 10.13
N PHE A 126 -8.50 5.61 9.19
CA PHE A 126 -8.47 7.08 9.19
C PHE A 126 -9.80 7.73 8.78
N ASN A 127 -10.68 6.98 8.12
CA ASN A 127 -12.06 7.40 7.83
C ASN A 127 -13.08 6.80 8.82
N GLU A 128 -12.63 6.38 10.01
CA GLU A 128 -13.49 5.95 11.12
C GLU A 128 -14.45 4.79 10.79
N ALA A 129 -14.04 3.88 9.91
CA ALA A 129 -14.82 2.69 9.61
C ALA A 129 -14.96 1.77 10.84
N ALA A 130 -16.01 0.94 10.86
CA ALA A 130 -16.26 0.01 11.96
C ALA A 130 -15.08 -0.94 12.18
N ILE A 131 -14.72 -1.17 13.45
CA ILE A 131 -13.58 -2.03 13.81
C ILE A 131 -13.68 -3.42 13.17
N THR A 132 -14.87 -4.01 13.10
CA THR A 132 -15.08 -5.34 12.51
C THR A 132 -14.66 -5.40 11.04
N ASP A 133 -14.93 -4.33 10.27
CA ASP A 133 -14.61 -4.27 8.85
C ASP A 133 -13.10 -4.07 8.65
N VAL A 134 -12.48 -3.25 9.51
CA VAL A 134 -11.02 -3.04 9.51
C VAL A 134 -10.28 -4.34 9.84
N LEU A 135 -10.72 -5.05 10.89
CA LEU A 135 -10.14 -6.33 11.28
C LEU A 135 -10.28 -7.35 10.15
N PHE A 136 -11.46 -7.46 9.55
CA PHE A 136 -11.67 -8.35 8.40
C PHE A 136 -10.72 -8.05 7.24
N GLN A 137 -10.52 -6.77 6.92
CA GLN A 137 -9.61 -6.34 5.85
C GLN A 137 -8.15 -6.76 6.13
N PHE A 138 -7.68 -6.63 7.37
CA PHE A 138 -6.33 -7.06 7.75
C PHE A 138 -6.20 -8.57 7.92
N ASP A 139 -7.25 -9.27 8.33
CA ASP A 139 -7.27 -10.74 8.37
C ASP A 139 -7.13 -11.31 6.95
N GLN A 140 -7.81 -10.72 5.95
CA GLN A 140 -7.62 -11.10 4.55
C GLN A 140 -6.18 -10.93 4.08
N LEU A 141 -5.51 -9.86 4.52
CA LEU A 141 -4.10 -9.61 4.22
C LEU A 141 -3.19 -10.67 4.87
N LEU A 142 -3.41 -10.99 6.15
CA LEU A 142 -2.64 -12.01 6.88
C LEU A 142 -2.85 -13.43 6.35
N MET A 143 -4.00 -13.71 5.74
CA MET A 143 -4.27 -15.01 5.10
C MET A 143 -3.58 -15.16 3.74
N ASN A 144 -2.98 -14.10 3.20
CA ASN A 144 -2.28 -14.16 1.93
C ASN A 144 -0.85 -14.73 2.11
N GLU A 145 -0.71 -16.06 2.02
CA GLU A 145 0.57 -16.77 2.17
C GLU A 145 1.69 -16.33 1.19
N THR A 146 1.35 -15.57 0.16
CA THR A 146 2.32 -15.07 -0.83
C THR A 146 2.77 -13.63 -0.58
N ALA A 147 2.22 -12.97 0.45
CA ALA A 147 2.62 -11.64 0.85
C ALA A 147 4.01 -11.65 1.51
N GLU A 148 4.77 -10.59 1.29
CA GLU A 148 6.03 -10.36 2.00
C GLU A 148 5.78 -10.11 3.49
N GLU A 149 6.71 -10.51 4.36
CA GLU A 149 6.60 -10.34 5.83
C GLU A 149 6.30 -8.89 6.25
N LEU A 150 6.73 -7.90 5.46
CA LEU A 150 6.42 -6.49 5.71
C LEU A 150 4.92 -6.18 5.68
N PHE A 151 4.13 -6.90 4.88
CA PHE A 151 2.67 -6.75 4.86
C PHE A 151 2.02 -7.33 6.11
N ASP A 152 2.59 -8.39 6.70
CA ASP A 152 2.12 -8.89 8.00
C ASP A 152 2.36 -7.84 9.09
N PHE A 153 3.51 -7.15 9.06
CA PHE A 153 3.80 -6.06 9.99
C PHE A 153 2.83 -4.90 9.81
N LEU A 154 2.55 -4.49 8.57
CA LEU A 154 1.52 -3.48 8.28
C LEU A 154 0.15 -3.89 8.79
N ALA A 155 -0.21 -5.17 8.65
CA ALA A 155 -1.47 -5.70 9.15
C ALA A 155 -1.54 -5.64 10.68
N TYR A 156 -0.52 -6.12 11.38
CA TYR A 156 -0.46 -6.05 12.85
C TYR A 156 -0.45 -4.61 13.36
N THR A 157 0.28 -3.69 12.71
CA THR A 157 0.23 -2.27 13.05
C THR A 157 -1.17 -1.70 12.87
N GLY A 158 -1.84 -1.99 11.74
CA GLY A 158 -3.21 -1.54 11.48
C GLY A 158 -4.21 -2.08 12.50
N ILE A 159 -4.13 -3.38 12.83
CA ILE A 159 -4.96 -4.01 13.86
C ILE A 159 -4.71 -3.37 15.23
N GLY A 160 -3.44 -3.14 15.59
CA GLY A 160 -3.07 -2.46 16.83
C GLY A 160 -3.67 -1.05 16.90
N LEU A 161 -3.59 -0.30 15.80
CA LEU A 161 -4.11 1.05 15.70
C LEU A 161 -5.65 1.11 15.83
N VAL A 162 -6.38 0.17 15.20
CA VAL A 162 -7.84 0.16 15.32
C VAL A 162 -8.30 -0.24 16.72
N TYR A 163 -7.62 -1.19 17.38
CA TYR A 163 -7.91 -1.50 18.80
C TYR A 163 -7.61 -0.31 19.71
N ALA A 164 -6.52 0.42 19.47
CA ALA A 164 -6.19 1.61 20.24
C ALA A 164 -7.22 2.73 20.05
N ARG A 165 -7.83 2.83 18.86
CA ARG A 165 -8.94 3.78 18.60
C ARG A 165 -10.18 3.46 19.42
N GLU A 166 -10.46 2.17 19.64
CA GLU A 166 -11.56 1.71 20.50
C GLU A 166 -11.16 1.61 21.98
N GLU A 167 -10.01 2.17 22.37
CA GLU A 167 -9.47 2.15 23.73
C GLU A 167 -9.23 0.73 24.31
N GLU A 168 -9.11 -0.28 23.43
CA GLU A 168 -8.81 -1.67 23.77
C GLU A 168 -7.28 -1.86 23.89
N TRP A 169 -6.67 -1.15 24.83
CA TRP A 169 -5.21 -0.98 24.94
C TRP A 169 -4.42 -2.30 25.00
N ALA A 170 -4.88 -3.27 25.79
CA ALA A 170 -4.20 -4.56 25.92
C ALA A 170 -4.19 -5.36 24.61
N LYS A 171 -5.26 -5.25 23.81
CA LYS A 171 -5.30 -5.88 22.48
C LYS A 171 -4.40 -5.11 21.53
N ALA A 172 -4.45 -3.78 21.55
CA ALA A 172 -3.59 -2.95 20.72
C ALA A 172 -2.11 -3.26 20.93
N GLU A 173 -1.67 -3.29 22.19
CA GLU A 173 -0.30 -3.62 22.58
C GLU A 173 0.11 -5.01 22.09
N PHE A 174 -0.74 -6.03 22.28
CA PHE A 174 -0.45 -7.39 21.81
C PHE A 174 -0.08 -7.44 20.32
N TYR A 175 -0.76 -6.67 19.46
CA TYR A 175 -0.45 -6.61 18.03
C TYR A 175 0.76 -5.74 17.71
N VAL A 176 0.94 -4.60 18.40
CA VAL A 176 2.11 -3.72 18.21
C VAL A 176 3.41 -4.44 18.57
N THR A 177 3.43 -5.21 19.65
CA THR A 177 4.63 -5.95 20.11
C THR A 177 5.07 -7.04 19.12
N LYS A 178 4.15 -7.59 18.31
CA LYS A 178 4.51 -8.56 17.25
C LYS A 178 5.41 -7.97 16.16
N VAL A 179 5.39 -6.64 16.02
CA VAL A 179 6.14 -5.92 14.99
C VAL A 179 7.47 -5.39 15.54
N PHE A 180 7.49 -5.01 16.82
CA PHE A 180 8.56 -4.21 17.44
C PHE A 180 9.95 -4.82 17.29
N GLU A 181 10.18 -6.08 17.68
CA GLU A 181 11.54 -6.66 17.62
C GLU A 181 12.01 -6.89 16.17
N LYS A 182 11.08 -7.23 15.29
CA LYS A 182 11.39 -7.59 13.91
C LYS A 182 11.67 -6.39 13.03
N ILE A 183 10.99 -5.27 13.27
CA ILE A 183 11.10 -4.09 12.40
C ILE A 183 12.48 -3.43 12.44
N TYR A 184 13.19 -3.49 13.57
CA TYR A 184 14.56 -2.97 13.69
C TYR A 184 15.60 -3.77 12.89
N THR A 185 15.31 -5.04 12.60
CA THR A 185 16.21 -5.92 11.84
C THR A 185 15.76 -6.12 10.39
N TYR A 186 14.64 -5.52 10.00
CA TYR A 186 14.09 -5.65 8.67
C TYR A 186 15.01 -4.98 7.63
N PRO A 187 15.45 -5.71 6.58
CA PRO A 187 16.35 -5.15 5.58
C PRO A 187 15.58 -4.27 4.59
N ILE A 188 15.67 -2.95 4.77
CA ILE A 188 15.14 -1.96 3.83
C ILE A 188 15.94 -2.02 2.52
N LYS A 189 15.28 -2.38 1.41
CA LYS A 189 15.91 -2.54 0.09
C LYS A 189 15.44 -1.51 -0.92
N THR A 190 14.21 -1.04 -0.78
CA THR A 190 13.54 -0.15 -1.73
C THR A 190 13.01 1.10 -1.05
N ILE A 191 12.63 2.10 -1.85
CA ILE A 191 12.00 3.31 -1.33
C ILE A 191 10.61 3.01 -0.77
N GLU A 192 9.90 2.07 -1.38
CA GLU A 192 8.60 1.56 -0.93
C GLU A 192 8.72 0.86 0.44
N ASP A 193 9.76 0.04 0.64
CA ASP A 193 10.06 -0.55 1.96
C ASP A 193 10.28 0.55 3.00
N THR A 194 11.03 1.59 2.63
CA THR A 194 11.32 2.72 3.51
C THR A 194 10.02 3.39 3.96
N TRP A 195 9.09 3.65 3.05
CA TRP A 195 7.79 4.27 3.37
C TRP A 195 6.93 3.40 4.29
N ARG A 196 6.91 2.08 4.05
CA ARG A 196 6.14 1.12 4.84
C ARG A 196 6.73 0.94 6.23
N VAL A 197 8.05 0.83 6.35
CA VAL A 197 8.75 0.78 7.64
C VAL A 197 8.52 2.08 8.42
N LEU A 198 8.64 3.24 7.78
CA LEU A 198 8.33 4.52 8.41
C LEU A 198 6.88 4.58 8.92
N ASN A 199 5.91 4.10 8.14
CA ASN A 199 4.52 4.02 8.57
C ASN A 199 4.38 3.19 9.85
N ILE A 200 4.95 1.98 9.84
CA ILE A 200 4.93 1.05 10.98
C ILE A 200 5.52 1.69 12.22
N VAL A 201 6.79 2.11 12.15
CA VAL A 201 7.55 2.60 13.32
C VAL A 201 6.91 3.88 13.86
N PHE A 202 6.46 4.78 12.98
CA PHE A 202 5.76 5.99 13.39
C PHE A 202 4.47 5.67 14.16
N HIS A 203 3.63 4.80 13.64
CA HIS A 203 2.35 4.47 14.29
C HIS A 203 2.56 3.69 15.60
N CYS A 204 3.57 2.83 15.69
CA CYS A 204 3.96 2.22 16.96
C CYS A 204 4.45 3.28 17.97
N GLY A 205 5.28 4.24 17.53
CA GLY A 205 5.75 5.33 18.40
C GLY A 205 4.61 6.18 18.95
N VAL A 206 3.66 6.56 18.08
CA VAL A 206 2.43 7.28 18.49
C VAL A 206 1.56 6.43 19.43
N PHE A 207 1.48 5.11 19.22
CA PHE A 207 0.76 4.22 20.13
C PHE A 207 1.35 4.23 21.54
N TYR A 208 2.67 4.06 21.68
CA TYR A 208 3.34 4.09 22.98
C TYR A 208 3.20 5.46 23.67
N ALA A 209 3.23 6.54 22.88
CA ALA A 209 2.88 7.87 23.38
C ALA A 209 1.46 7.90 23.98
N LYS A 210 0.46 7.26 23.36
CA LYS A 210 -0.93 7.25 23.87
C LYS A 210 -1.09 6.46 25.16
N VAL A 211 -0.33 5.39 25.36
CA VAL A 211 -0.36 4.59 26.60
C VAL A 211 0.60 5.10 27.67
N ASP A 212 1.14 6.31 27.47
CA ASP A 212 2.04 7.02 28.39
C ASP A 212 3.41 6.35 28.61
N ASP A 213 3.80 5.42 27.74
CA ASP A 213 5.17 4.89 27.65
C ASP A 213 6.00 5.78 26.72
N LEU A 214 6.44 6.92 27.27
CA LEU A 214 7.14 7.95 26.52
C LEU A 214 8.56 7.50 26.12
N GLU A 215 9.23 6.68 26.93
CA GLU A 215 10.56 6.15 26.63
C GLU A 215 10.55 5.27 25.37
N THR A 216 9.59 4.34 25.28
CA THR A 216 9.44 3.50 24.10
C THR A 216 8.98 4.33 22.89
N SER A 217 8.09 5.30 23.10
CA SER A 217 7.64 6.23 22.07
C SER A 217 8.81 6.99 21.46
N ASP A 218 9.64 7.63 22.29
CA ASP A 218 10.76 8.44 21.87
C ASP A 218 11.81 7.60 21.16
N THR A 219 12.08 6.38 21.63
CA THR A 219 12.99 5.46 20.96
C THR A 219 12.55 5.17 19.52
N LEU A 220 11.27 4.85 19.32
CA LEU A 220 10.71 4.58 17.99
C LEU A 220 10.70 5.82 17.11
N LEU A 221 10.30 6.98 17.65
CA LEU A 221 10.21 8.21 16.87
C LEU A 221 11.59 8.75 16.49
N ASN A 222 12.61 8.58 17.35
CA ASN A 222 13.99 8.88 16.99
C ASN A 222 14.51 7.94 15.89
N TYR A 223 14.10 6.67 15.89
CA TYR A 223 14.39 5.77 14.78
C TYR A 223 13.72 6.23 13.47
N VAL A 224 12.48 6.75 13.53
CA VAL A 224 11.83 7.40 12.37
C VAL A 224 12.64 8.59 11.87
N LEU A 225 13.15 9.46 12.76
CA LEU A 225 14.00 10.59 12.37
C LEU A 225 15.29 10.12 11.68
N ALA A 226 15.93 9.07 12.19
CA ALA A 226 17.14 8.49 11.60
C ALA A 226 16.89 7.97 10.18
N ILE A 227 15.84 7.16 9.98
CA ILE A 227 15.47 6.66 8.64
C ILE A 227 15.16 7.83 7.69
N CYS A 228 14.44 8.84 8.16
CA CYS A 228 14.11 10.02 7.37
C CYS A 228 15.37 10.80 6.94
N SER A 229 16.33 10.98 7.86
CA SER A 229 17.60 11.65 7.59
C SER A 229 18.42 10.90 6.54
N ASP A 230 18.59 9.59 6.74
CA ASP A 230 19.42 8.73 5.88
C ASP A 230 18.86 8.59 4.46
N ASN A 231 17.55 8.71 4.29
CA ASN A 231 16.86 8.58 3.00
C ASN A 231 16.37 9.92 2.42
N HIS A 232 16.68 11.05 3.08
CA HIS A 232 16.24 12.39 2.69
C HIS A 232 14.71 12.53 2.55
N LEU A 233 13.97 11.89 3.44
CA LEU A 233 12.50 11.93 3.48
C LEU A 233 12.02 12.93 4.53
N THR A 234 11.06 13.78 4.15
CA THR A 234 10.64 14.90 5.01
C THR A 234 9.26 14.71 5.62
N TYR A 235 8.37 13.91 5.04
CA TYR A 235 6.96 13.82 5.47
C TYR A 235 6.79 13.25 6.89
N TYR A 236 7.37 12.08 7.18
CA TYR A 236 7.35 11.49 8.51
C TYR A 236 8.24 12.23 9.50
N LEU A 237 9.32 12.89 9.02
CA LEU A 237 10.20 13.71 9.85
C LEU A 237 9.43 14.78 10.63
N ALA A 238 8.58 15.54 9.94
CA ALA A 238 7.78 16.58 10.57
C ALA A 238 6.80 16.03 11.61
N ARG A 239 6.16 14.90 11.31
CA ARG A 239 5.17 14.26 12.19
C ARG A 239 5.82 13.65 13.43
N ALA A 240 6.97 12.98 13.26
CA ALA A 240 7.71 12.39 14.36
C ALA A 240 8.28 13.48 15.29
N ALA A 241 8.87 14.54 14.73
CA ALA A 241 9.35 15.68 15.52
C ALA A 241 8.23 16.35 16.33
N ALA A 242 7.02 16.48 15.74
CA ALA A 242 5.86 17.01 16.45
C ALA A 242 5.46 16.10 17.63
N GLN A 243 5.39 14.78 17.42
CA GLN A 243 5.04 13.84 18.50
C GLN A 243 6.11 13.83 19.62
N LEU A 244 7.39 13.89 19.27
CA LEU A 244 8.49 14.03 20.24
C LEU A 244 8.36 15.33 21.05
N THR A 245 7.93 16.42 20.42
CA THR A 245 7.67 17.69 21.13
C THR A 245 6.53 17.53 22.15
N GLU A 246 5.44 16.84 21.78
CA GLU A 246 4.35 16.54 22.70
C GLU A 246 4.78 15.62 23.85
N ASN A 247 5.64 14.64 23.58
CA ASN A 247 6.20 13.77 24.61
C ASN A 247 7.04 14.60 25.59
N ALA A 248 7.93 15.46 25.10
CA ALA A 248 8.75 16.36 25.92
C ALA A 248 7.92 17.31 26.80
N ILE A 249 6.76 17.79 26.30
CA ILE A 249 5.81 18.58 27.09
C ILE A 249 5.24 17.76 28.25
N ARG A 250 4.84 16.52 28.00
CA ARG A 250 4.27 15.63 29.03
C ARG A 250 5.30 15.22 30.08
N GLU A 251 6.54 15.04 29.66
CA GLU A 251 7.69 14.82 30.56
C GLU A 251 8.11 16.05 31.36
N GLN A 252 7.53 17.23 31.07
CA GLN A 252 7.88 18.50 31.71
C GLN A 252 9.36 18.86 31.50
N GLN A 253 9.88 18.60 30.30
CA GLN A 253 11.22 19.02 29.89
C GLN A 253 11.36 20.55 29.96
N PRO A 254 12.59 21.09 30.01
CA PRO A 254 12.82 22.54 30.05
C PRO A 254 12.11 23.26 28.89
N LYS A 255 11.51 24.42 29.19
CA LYS A 255 10.73 25.21 28.22
C LYS A 255 11.56 25.55 26.98
N GLU A 256 12.84 25.87 27.17
CA GLU A 256 13.78 26.17 26.08
C GLU A 256 13.93 24.98 25.12
N THR A 257 14.09 23.77 25.66
CA THR A 257 14.18 22.53 24.87
C THR A 257 12.90 22.26 24.09
N ILE A 258 11.74 22.39 24.74
CA ILE A 258 10.44 22.19 24.09
C ILE A 258 10.25 23.18 22.93
N LEU A 259 10.58 24.46 23.14
CA LEU A 259 10.44 25.48 22.10
C LEU A 259 11.39 25.24 20.92
N GLU A 260 12.60 24.74 21.16
CA GLU A 260 13.53 24.35 20.10
C GLU A 260 12.96 23.20 19.25
N MET A 261 12.50 22.12 19.90
CA MET A 261 11.88 20.98 19.22
C MET A 261 10.63 21.38 18.42
N LEU A 262 9.80 22.25 19.00
CA LEU A 262 8.61 22.80 18.35
C LEU A 262 8.96 23.60 17.08
N HIS A 263 10.02 24.41 17.15
CA HIS A 263 10.48 25.20 16.01
C HIS A 263 10.99 24.33 14.87
N ASP A 264 11.72 23.25 15.19
CA ASP A 264 12.19 22.27 14.21
C ASP A 264 11.02 21.55 13.55
N ALA A 265 10.09 21.01 14.35
CA ALA A 265 8.88 20.38 13.84
C ALA A 265 8.09 21.31 12.90
N ARG A 266 7.99 22.60 13.26
CA ARG A 266 7.35 23.64 12.45
C ARG A 266 8.11 23.93 11.16
N ALA A 267 9.44 23.92 11.18
CA ALA A 267 10.26 24.09 9.98
C ALA A 267 10.06 22.93 9.01
N TYR A 268 10.10 21.68 9.49
CA TYR A 268 9.84 20.49 8.68
C TYR A 268 8.42 20.50 8.09
N ALA A 269 7.42 20.86 8.90
CA ALA A 269 6.03 20.96 8.44
C ALA A 269 5.84 22.03 7.34
N LYS A 270 6.57 23.16 7.41
CA LYS A 270 6.57 24.20 6.36
C LYS A 270 7.16 23.68 5.04
N ILE A 271 8.27 22.96 5.10
CA ILE A 271 8.90 22.35 3.90
C ILE A 271 7.90 21.43 3.19
N ASN A 272 7.15 20.64 3.96
CA ASN A 272 6.15 19.72 3.43
C ASN A 272 4.80 20.37 3.08
N LYS A 273 4.62 21.67 3.34
CA LYS A 273 3.34 22.37 3.21
C LYS A 273 2.20 21.68 3.99
N ASN A 274 2.52 21.05 5.12
CA ASN A 274 1.53 20.33 5.94
C ASN A 274 0.70 21.32 6.77
N VAL A 275 -0.37 21.86 6.18
CA VAL A 275 -1.21 22.90 6.79
C VAL A 275 -1.88 22.40 8.08
N LYS A 276 -2.32 21.14 8.12
CA LYS A 276 -2.96 20.53 9.30
C LYS A 276 -1.99 20.48 10.48
N LEU A 277 -0.75 20.00 10.25
CA LEU A 277 0.26 19.94 11.29
C LEU A 277 0.72 21.33 11.76
N LEU A 278 0.82 22.30 10.86
CA LEU A 278 1.16 23.67 11.23
C LEU A 278 0.11 24.32 12.13
N ALA A 279 -1.18 24.06 11.89
CA ALA A 279 -2.26 24.53 12.75
C ALA A 279 -2.18 23.88 14.15
N HIS A 280 -1.91 22.57 14.20
CA HIS A 280 -1.74 21.82 15.44
C HIS A 280 -0.57 22.35 16.28
N LEU A 281 0.62 22.46 15.67
CA LEU A 281 1.83 22.99 16.34
C LEU A 281 1.65 24.41 16.85
N LYS A 282 0.87 25.24 16.13
CA LYS A 282 0.53 26.59 16.61
C LYS A 282 -0.30 26.53 17.89
N SER A 283 -1.28 25.63 17.99
CA SER A 283 -2.07 25.49 19.21
C SER A 283 -1.21 25.00 20.39
N ILE A 284 -0.22 24.14 20.14
CA ILE A 284 0.75 23.71 21.15
C ILE A 284 1.63 24.88 21.61
N GLU A 285 2.10 25.74 20.70
CA GLU A 285 2.88 26.94 21.03
C GLU A 285 2.14 27.87 22.00
N GLU A 286 0.80 27.95 21.86
CA GLU A 286 -0.07 28.77 22.70
C GLU A 286 -0.24 28.19 24.12
N THR A 287 -0.02 26.89 24.34
CA THR A 287 -0.12 26.27 25.68
C THR A 287 1.20 26.30 26.46
N ILE A 288 2.33 26.49 25.79
CA ILE A 288 3.68 26.60 26.39
C ILE A 288 3.94 28.03 26.89
N ASN A 289 3.26 29.03 26.31
CA ASN A 289 3.43 30.45 26.60
C ASN A 289 2.55 30.95 27.74
#